data_AF-A0A101QD28-F1
#
_entry.id   AF-A0A101QD28-F1
#
_cell.length_a   1.000
_cell.length_b   1.000
_cell.length_c   1.000
_cell.angle_alpha   90.00
_cell.angle_beta   90.00
_cell.angle_gamma   90.00
#
_symmetry.space_group_name_H-M   'P 1'
#
loop_
_entity.id
_entity.type
_entity.pdbx_description
1 polymer ?
#
loop_
_entity_poly.entity_id
_entity_poly.type
_entity_poly.pdbx_seq_one_letter_code
_entity_poly.pdbx_strand_id
1 'polypeptide(L)'
;MTVQQQTATPTVLVYEDDPGFPPRVNMPVPHPVPQLDTQPFPTAIADAAPQPDGAGPGTEAFRYWVAADALSRAAQTWGPLVPTGTQWHPTAGRALTAHLDAGVDLNAFYDRKGLWFFRSTVAGVTVAACESPEIVAHETGHAVLDALRPQLFNAASAETAALHEAFGDISALLTSLRLEPLRIAVLAETQSDLELSSRVSRMAEQLGAAIRQGHPNAVDPDCLRNMANSFFYRDPVHLPPSGPANTLSSEPHSFSRVFSGAFLKILAGIFRQQDLQDQAGLATAAEIAGQLLVDAVVAAPVVSAYYAQVAGHMIAADQRRNGGRYGPSMRSAFIRHGILSLEAATAITEPEVARRGAGMAEATPGGSEEEGLTAVTVHGTSYGITQPLTLSAPAQERRFGIASSDPAGGSVRPADPEQVATSYLEDLFRRGRVHVPEEHRTAAAFVDDSPFRLKTHEVTRSAAGEGLALVRRCFD
;
A
#
# COMPACT_ATOMS: atom_id res chain seq x y z
N MET A 1 17.44 -10.17 52.74
CA MET A 1 17.42 -9.43 51.47
C MET A 1 17.46 -10.45 50.34
N THR A 2 16.30 -10.82 49.83
CA THR A 2 16.19 -11.69 48.67
C THR A 2 16.44 -10.83 47.44
N VAL A 3 17.58 -11.04 46.79
CA VAL A 3 17.89 -10.45 45.49
C VAL A 3 16.91 -11.08 44.50
N GLN A 4 15.90 -10.32 44.06
CA GLN A 4 15.10 -10.71 42.90
C GLN A 4 16.05 -10.78 41.71
N GLN A 5 16.33 -11.99 41.23
CA GLN A 5 16.96 -12.19 39.93
C GLN A 5 16.02 -11.56 38.90
N GLN A 6 16.43 -10.45 38.29
CA GLN A 6 15.80 -9.94 37.08
C GLN A 6 15.99 -11.01 36.00
N THR A 7 14.94 -11.77 35.72
CA THR A 7 14.88 -12.64 34.54
C THR A 7 15.05 -11.75 33.31
N ALA A 8 16.16 -11.94 32.59
CA ALA A 8 16.39 -11.23 31.33
C ALA A 8 15.23 -11.52 30.37
N THR A 9 14.67 -10.47 29.76
CA THR A 9 13.67 -10.60 28.71
C THR A 9 14.29 -11.37 27.53
N PRO A 10 13.66 -12.46 27.05
CA PRO A 10 14.20 -13.19 25.90
C PRO A 10 14.24 -12.27 24.67
N THR A 11 15.30 -12.42 23.87
CA THR A 11 15.51 -11.65 22.65
C THR A 11 15.66 -12.56 21.44
N VAL A 12 15.40 -12.01 20.26
CA VAL A 12 15.50 -12.67 18.95
C VAL A 12 16.27 -11.77 18.00
N LEU A 13 17.03 -12.34 17.08
CA LEU A 13 17.72 -11.58 16.04
C LEU A 13 16.76 -11.28 14.90
N VAL A 14 16.67 -10.02 14.50
CA VAL A 14 15.82 -9.56 13.39
C VAL A 14 16.52 -8.47 12.59
N TYR A 15 16.06 -8.23 11.37
CA TYR A 15 16.40 -7.00 10.66
C TYR A 15 15.48 -5.85 11.08
N GLU A 16 16.02 -4.62 11.16
CA GLU A 16 15.22 -3.42 11.44
C GLU A 16 14.38 -2.99 10.22
N ASP A 17 14.97 -3.15 9.04
CA ASP A 17 14.54 -2.81 7.67
C ASP A 17 14.96 -3.94 6.69
N ASP A 18 14.96 -3.73 5.37
CA ASP A 18 15.35 -4.77 4.40
C ASP A 18 16.76 -5.35 4.65
N PRO A 19 17.04 -6.64 4.37
CA PRO A 19 18.40 -7.21 4.51
C PRO A 19 19.47 -6.47 3.69
N GLY A 20 19.07 -5.77 2.63
CA GLY A 20 19.95 -5.09 1.71
C GLY A 20 20.58 -6.02 0.67
N PHE A 21 21.31 -5.42 -0.25
CA PHE A 21 22.11 -6.12 -1.25
C PHE A 21 23.49 -5.47 -1.41
N PRO A 22 24.56 -6.25 -1.66
CA PRO A 22 25.90 -5.70 -1.85
C PRO A 22 25.94 -4.46 -2.78
N PRO A 23 26.64 -3.38 -2.38
CA PRO A 23 27.54 -3.30 -1.23
C PRO A 23 26.88 -2.95 0.11
N ARG A 24 25.56 -2.74 0.17
CA ARG A 24 24.82 -2.33 1.38
C ARG A 24 24.06 -3.54 1.94
N VAL A 25 24.65 -4.22 2.92
CA VAL A 25 24.00 -5.33 3.63
C VAL A 25 23.80 -4.92 5.08
N ASN A 26 22.55 -5.02 5.54
CA ASN A 26 22.20 -4.69 6.91
C ASN A 26 22.55 -5.86 7.83
N MET A 27 22.82 -5.56 9.10
CA MET A 27 23.14 -6.57 10.11
C MET A 27 21.93 -6.75 11.03
N PRO A 28 21.54 -8.00 11.36
CA PRO A 28 20.48 -8.23 12.32
C PRO A 28 20.85 -7.71 13.71
N VAL A 29 19.84 -7.26 14.45
CA VAL A 29 19.95 -6.73 15.81
C VAL A 29 19.02 -7.50 16.77
N PRO A 30 19.33 -7.55 18.07
CA PRO A 30 18.47 -8.20 19.04
C PRO A 30 17.25 -7.33 19.37
N HIS A 31 16.05 -7.87 19.16
CA HIS A 31 14.79 -7.30 19.63
C HIS A 31 14.17 -8.19 20.73
N PRO A 32 13.34 -7.65 21.64
CA PRO A 32 12.49 -8.46 22.50
C PRO A 32 11.58 -9.38 21.68
N VAL A 33 11.24 -10.56 22.22
CA VAL A 33 10.25 -11.44 21.58
C VAL A 33 8.94 -10.66 21.31
N PRO A 34 8.45 -10.61 20.05
CA PRO A 34 7.30 -9.78 19.67
C PRO A 34 5.95 -10.33 20.14
N GLN A 35 4.94 -9.44 20.23
CA GLN A 35 3.57 -9.79 20.61
C GLN A 35 2.64 -9.74 19.39
N LEU A 36 2.17 -10.91 18.97
CA LEU A 36 1.33 -11.03 17.78
C LEU A 36 -0.16 -10.79 18.05
N ASP A 37 -0.63 -10.87 19.29
CA ASP A 37 -2.05 -10.72 19.65
C ASP A 37 -2.49 -9.27 19.94
N THR A 38 -1.65 -8.29 19.58
CA THR A 38 -1.89 -6.85 19.78
C THR A 38 -3.21 -6.41 19.13
N GLN A 39 -4.13 -5.87 19.93
CA GLN A 39 -5.40 -5.32 19.44
C GLN A 39 -5.21 -3.93 18.80
N PRO A 40 -6.04 -3.54 17.82
CA PRO A 40 -7.17 -4.28 17.22
C PRO A 40 -6.75 -5.25 16.08
N PHE A 41 -5.45 -5.40 15.84
CA PHE A 41 -4.89 -6.08 14.69
C PHE A 41 -4.07 -7.33 15.08
N PRO A 42 -4.70 -8.36 15.68
CA PRO A 42 -4.00 -9.58 16.04
C PRO A 42 -3.51 -10.29 14.77
N THR A 43 -2.30 -10.80 14.80
CA THR A 43 -1.63 -11.52 13.72
C THR A 43 -1.25 -12.92 14.19
N ALA A 44 -0.94 -13.80 13.25
CA ALA A 44 -0.42 -15.13 13.50
C ALA A 44 0.58 -15.50 12.40
N ILE A 45 1.42 -16.48 12.68
CA ILE A 45 2.26 -17.15 11.68
C ILE A 45 1.79 -18.60 11.61
N ALA A 46 1.67 -19.14 10.40
CA ALA A 46 1.16 -20.49 10.19
C ALA A 46 2.07 -21.56 10.82
N ASP A 47 3.38 -21.32 10.80
CA ASP A 47 4.39 -22.19 11.39
C ASP A 47 4.43 -22.08 12.92
N ALA A 48 4.90 -23.14 13.57
CA ALA A 48 5.10 -23.12 15.02
C ALA A 48 6.26 -22.19 15.41
N ALA A 49 6.06 -21.42 16.49
CA ALA A 49 7.11 -20.56 17.01
C ALA A 49 8.37 -21.37 17.38
N PRO A 50 9.54 -21.08 16.77
CA PRO A 50 10.80 -21.68 17.16
C PRO A 50 11.21 -21.19 18.55
N GLN A 51 12.26 -21.76 19.12
CA GLN A 51 12.85 -21.18 20.33
C GLN A 51 13.40 -19.78 20.01
N PRO A 52 13.31 -18.81 20.93
CA PRO A 52 13.96 -17.52 20.78
C PRO A 52 15.47 -17.70 21.02
N ASP A 53 16.14 -18.32 20.06
CA ASP A 53 17.57 -18.56 20.03
C ASP A 53 18.27 -17.57 19.09
N GLY A 54 19.60 -17.64 19.04
CA GLY A 54 20.43 -16.78 18.20
C GLY A 54 20.53 -17.23 16.75
N ALA A 55 19.54 -17.95 16.19
CA ALA A 55 19.57 -18.37 14.79
C ALA A 55 19.74 -17.15 13.86
N GLY A 56 20.68 -17.26 12.93
CA GLY A 56 21.08 -16.18 12.04
C GLY A 56 20.35 -16.16 10.69
N PRO A 57 20.67 -15.17 9.83
CA PRO A 57 20.10 -15.01 8.50
C PRO A 57 20.07 -16.28 7.66
N GLY A 58 19.03 -16.44 6.85
CA GLY A 58 18.83 -17.58 5.96
C GLY A 58 18.25 -18.85 6.61
N THR A 59 18.08 -18.88 7.95
CA THR A 59 17.42 -19.99 8.66
C THR A 59 15.90 -19.79 8.77
N GLU A 60 15.14 -20.89 8.88
CA GLU A 60 13.68 -20.82 9.09
C GLU A 60 13.31 -20.12 10.42
N ALA A 61 14.08 -20.37 11.48
CA ALA A 61 13.85 -19.73 12.77
C ALA A 61 14.04 -18.21 12.70
N PHE A 62 15.07 -17.74 11.97
CA PHE A 62 15.29 -16.33 11.75
C PHE A 62 14.16 -15.68 10.93
N ARG A 63 13.70 -16.33 9.85
CA ARG A 63 12.53 -15.88 9.06
C ARG A 63 11.30 -15.67 9.93
N TYR A 64 11.02 -16.64 10.80
CA TYR A 64 9.89 -16.56 11.72
C TYR A 64 9.98 -15.29 12.59
N TRP A 65 11.14 -15.05 13.21
CA TRP A 65 11.29 -13.94 14.13
C TRP A 65 11.31 -12.57 13.44
N VAL A 66 11.90 -12.48 12.24
CA VAL A 66 11.83 -11.26 11.42
C VAL A 66 10.38 -10.93 11.06
N ALA A 67 9.63 -11.91 10.54
CA ALA A 67 8.24 -11.72 10.19
C ALA A 67 7.39 -11.38 11.42
N ALA A 68 7.60 -12.06 12.55
CA ALA A 68 6.87 -11.82 13.79
C ALA A 68 7.12 -10.40 14.34
N ASP A 69 8.36 -9.93 14.30
CA ASP A 69 8.71 -8.56 14.71
C ASP A 69 8.04 -7.52 13.80
N ALA A 70 8.13 -7.71 12.48
CA ALA A 70 7.52 -6.80 11.52
C ALA A 70 5.98 -6.75 11.64
N LEU A 71 5.31 -7.89 11.79
CA LEU A 71 3.87 -7.99 12.04
C LEU A 71 3.46 -7.26 13.33
N SER A 72 4.18 -7.51 14.42
CA SER A 72 3.96 -6.85 15.71
C SER A 72 4.12 -5.34 15.59
N ARG A 73 5.19 -4.87 14.93
CA ARG A 73 5.41 -3.43 14.73
C ARG A 73 4.33 -2.81 13.87
N ALA A 74 3.92 -3.45 12.77
CA ALA A 74 2.85 -2.95 11.89
C ALA A 74 1.51 -2.84 12.61
N ALA A 75 1.13 -3.86 13.41
CA ALA A 75 -0.07 -3.83 14.24
C ALA A 75 -0.02 -2.66 15.24
N GLN A 76 1.13 -2.43 15.89
CA GLN A 76 1.31 -1.31 16.81
C GLN A 76 1.37 0.06 16.10
N THR A 77 1.83 0.14 14.85
CA THR A 77 1.81 1.37 14.03
C THR A 77 0.38 1.81 13.79
N TRP A 78 -0.46 0.90 13.28
CA TRP A 78 -1.79 1.25 12.80
C TRP A 78 -2.87 1.20 13.87
N GLY A 79 -2.73 0.30 14.85
CA GLY A 79 -3.75 0.07 15.88
C GLY A 79 -4.25 1.33 16.60
N PRO A 80 -3.36 2.26 17.03
CA PRO A 80 -3.77 3.52 17.66
C PRO A 80 -4.42 4.53 16.71
N LEU A 81 -4.20 4.40 15.40
CA LEU A 81 -4.61 5.39 14.39
C LEU A 81 -5.96 5.09 13.77
N VAL A 82 -6.34 3.81 13.73
CA VAL A 82 -7.61 3.37 13.12
C VAL A 82 -8.81 3.66 14.03
N PRO A 83 -10.01 3.88 13.47
CA PRO A 83 -11.18 4.13 14.31
C PRO A 83 -11.52 2.91 15.19
N THR A 84 -12.09 3.17 16.36
CA THR A 84 -12.48 2.13 17.31
C THR A 84 -13.41 1.10 16.67
N GLY A 85 -13.12 -0.19 16.89
CA GLY A 85 -13.92 -1.30 16.36
C GLY A 85 -13.49 -1.77 14.97
N THR A 86 -12.49 -1.15 14.35
CA THR A 86 -11.85 -1.68 13.14
C THR A 86 -11.32 -3.10 13.41
N GLN A 87 -11.63 -4.02 12.51
CA GLN A 87 -11.22 -5.43 12.58
C GLN A 87 -10.72 -5.86 11.20
N TRP A 88 -9.94 -6.94 11.16
CA TRP A 88 -9.61 -7.57 9.88
C TRP A 88 -10.85 -7.94 9.08
N HIS A 89 -10.68 -8.00 7.76
CA HIS A 89 -11.71 -8.51 6.88
C HIS A 89 -12.20 -9.89 7.38
N PRO A 90 -13.52 -10.16 7.42
CA PRO A 90 -14.06 -11.38 8.04
C PRO A 90 -13.46 -12.69 7.54
N THR A 91 -12.98 -12.73 6.29
CA THR A 91 -12.34 -13.91 5.69
C THR A 91 -10.97 -14.26 6.29
N ALA A 92 -10.26 -13.29 6.87
CA ALA A 92 -9.01 -13.54 7.60
C ALA A 92 -9.29 -14.22 8.95
N GLY A 93 -10.53 -14.09 9.46
CA GLY A 93 -10.93 -14.59 10.75
C GLY A 93 -10.42 -13.71 11.90
N ARG A 94 -10.11 -14.34 13.03
CA ARG A 94 -9.77 -13.63 14.28
C ARG A 94 -8.38 -12.99 14.29
N ALA A 95 -7.48 -13.42 13.40
CA ALA A 95 -6.11 -12.94 13.31
C ALA A 95 -5.61 -13.10 11.87
N LEU A 96 -4.86 -12.12 11.37
CA LEU A 96 -4.26 -12.17 10.05
C LEU A 96 -3.08 -13.16 10.07
N THR A 97 -3.17 -14.25 9.33
CA THR A 97 -2.16 -15.31 9.33
C THR A 97 -1.14 -15.10 8.21
N ALA A 98 0.15 -15.15 8.54
CA ALA A 98 1.26 -15.11 7.60
C ALA A 98 1.79 -16.52 7.29
N HIS A 99 1.97 -16.80 6.00
CA HIS A 99 2.56 -18.03 5.47
C HIS A 99 3.94 -17.70 4.90
N LEU A 100 5.01 -18.13 5.57
CA LEU A 100 6.37 -17.66 5.30
C LEU A 100 7.07 -18.38 4.13
N ASP A 101 6.47 -19.44 3.61
CA ASP A 101 6.99 -20.28 2.54
C ASP A 101 5.87 -20.76 1.61
N ALA A 102 5.37 -19.85 0.77
CA ALA A 102 4.26 -20.10 -0.14
C ALA A 102 4.69 -20.75 -1.48
N GLY A 103 6.00 -20.91 -1.71
CA GLY A 103 6.56 -21.50 -2.92
C GLY A 103 7.75 -20.75 -3.48
N VAL A 104 8.07 -21.05 -4.75
CA VAL A 104 9.23 -20.49 -5.46
C VAL A 104 8.82 -19.32 -6.35
N ASP A 105 9.01 -18.10 -5.84
CA ASP A 105 8.80 -16.83 -6.57
C ASP A 105 9.59 -15.70 -5.89
N LEU A 106 9.74 -14.57 -6.58
CA LEU A 106 10.22 -13.30 -6.01
C LEU A 106 9.01 -12.40 -5.72
N ASN A 107 8.16 -12.83 -4.79
CA ASN A 107 6.87 -12.18 -4.56
C ASN A 107 6.38 -12.29 -3.11
N ALA A 108 5.40 -11.47 -2.76
CA ALA A 108 4.53 -11.63 -1.61
C ALA A 108 3.13 -11.12 -1.98
N PHE A 109 2.08 -11.55 -1.29
CA PHE A 109 0.73 -11.00 -1.53
C PHE A 109 -0.21 -11.12 -0.34
N TYR A 110 -1.26 -10.31 -0.36
CA TYR A 110 -2.45 -10.36 0.49
C TYR A 110 -3.69 -10.79 -0.29
N ASP A 111 -4.45 -11.77 0.21
CA ASP A 111 -5.66 -12.31 -0.46
C ASP A 111 -6.94 -12.27 0.41
N ARG A 112 -6.93 -11.47 1.47
CA ARG A 112 -7.95 -11.43 2.55
C ARG A 112 -8.05 -12.67 3.42
N LYS A 113 -7.37 -13.77 3.11
CA LYS A 113 -7.28 -14.95 3.99
C LYS A 113 -6.00 -14.90 4.82
N GLY A 114 -4.93 -14.37 4.23
CA GLY A 114 -3.65 -14.24 4.89
C GLY A 114 -2.65 -13.42 4.08
N LEU A 115 -1.41 -13.45 4.57
CA LEU A 115 -0.22 -12.96 3.88
C LEU A 115 0.59 -14.15 3.38
N TRP A 116 1.10 -14.07 2.16
CA TRP A 116 1.78 -15.17 1.50
C TRP A 116 3.15 -14.71 1.02
N PHE A 117 4.22 -15.28 1.57
CA PHE A 117 5.59 -14.88 1.25
C PHE A 117 6.30 -15.99 0.50
N PHE A 118 6.97 -15.63 -0.59
CA PHE A 118 7.71 -16.55 -1.44
C PHE A 118 9.21 -16.39 -1.23
N ARG A 119 9.95 -17.37 -1.74
CA ARG A 119 11.41 -17.30 -1.81
C ARG A 119 11.92 -17.80 -3.15
N SER A 120 13.04 -17.26 -3.59
CA SER A 120 13.73 -17.75 -4.78
C SER A 120 15.24 -17.62 -4.62
N THR A 121 15.99 -18.48 -5.31
CA THR A 121 17.45 -18.42 -5.32
C THR A 121 17.90 -17.81 -6.65
N VAL A 122 18.50 -16.62 -6.59
CA VAL A 122 19.00 -15.88 -7.74
C VAL A 122 20.49 -15.69 -7.62
N ALA A 123 21.24 -16.09 -8.65
CA ALA A 123 22.71 -16.01 -8.68
C ALA A 123 23.39 -16.61 -7.42
N GLY A 124 22.82 -17.68 -6.87
CA GLY A 124 23.35 -18.37 -5.67
C GLY A 124 22.96 -17.73 -4.33
N VAL A 125 22.16 -16.66 -4.33
CA VAL A 125 21.63 -16.00 -3.12
C VAL A 125 20.15 -16.33 -2.99
N THR A 126 19.74 -16.90 -1.86
CA THR A 126 18.33 -17.10 -1.53
C THR A 126 17.75 -15.79 -1.00
N VAL A 127 16.73 -15.29 -1.67
CA VAL A 127 15.93 -14.15 -1.26
C VAL A 127 14.58 -14.67 -0.79
N ALA A 128 14.25 -14.42 0.47
CA ALA A 128 12.97 -14.77 1.06
C ALA A 128 12.23 -13.47 1.40
N ALA A 129 11.05 -13.26 0.81
CA ALA A 129 10.30 -12.02 0.96
C ALA A 129 9.98 -11.70 2.44
N CYS A 130 9.74 -12.74 3.24
CA CYS A 130 9.48 -12.61 4.68
C CYS A 130 10.71 -12.22 5.53
N GLU A 131 11.94 -12.28 4.98
CA GLU A 131 13.15 -11.74 5.67
C GLU A 131 13.27 -10.22 5.53
N SER A 132 12.40 -9.58 4.74
CA SER A 132 12.30 -8.12 4.67
C SER A 132 11.14 -7.62 5.54
N PRO A 133 11.41 -6.96 6.68
CA PRO A 133 10.39 -6.29 7.48
C PRO A 133 9.53 -5.32 6.68
N GLU A 134 10.11 -4.69 5.65
CA GLU A 134 9.41 -3.75 4.78
C GLU A 134 8.36 -4.45 3.92
N ILE A 135 8.69 -5.61 3.34
CA ILE A 135 7.71 -6.41 2.59
C ILE A 135 6.61 -6.91 3.53
N VAL A 136 6.97 -7.41 4.71
CA VAL A 136 5.96 -7.88 5.70
C VAL A 136 5.02 -6.75 6.13
N ALA A 137 5.56 -5.55 6.39
CA ALA A 137 4.76 -4.38 6.71
C ALA A 137 3.93 -3.87 5.51
N HIS A 138 4.43 -4.01 4.29
CA HIS A 138 3.72 -3.70 3.06
C HIS A 138 2.46 -4.57 2.91
N GLU A 139 2.62 -5.89 2.99
CA GLU A 139 1.49 -6.83 2.88
C GLU A 139 0.47 -6.63 4.00
N THR A 140 0.95 -6.36 5.22
CA THR A 140 0.08 -6.00 6.35
C THR A 140 -0.68 -4.70 6.08
N GLY A 141 -0.07 -3.75 5.36
CA GLY A 141 -0.68 -2.51 4.92
C GLY A 141 -1.90 -2.74 4.02
N HIS A 142 -1.85 -3.69 3.09
CA HIS A 142 -3.03 -4.07 2.30
C HIS A 142 -4.18 -4.55 3.19
N ALA A 143 -3.90 -5.38 4.20
CA ALA A 143 -4.91 -5.86 5.14
C ALA A 143 -5.49 -4.74 6.01
N VAL A 144 -4.68 -3.76 6.41
CA VAL A 144 -5.15 -2.58 7.16
C VAL A 144 -6.05 -1.71 6.29
N LEU A 145 -5.67 -1.47 5.03
CA LEU A 145 -6.51 -0.70 4.11
C LEU A 145 -7.84 -1.42 3.84
N ASP A 146 -7.82 -2.74 3.63
CA ASP A 146 -9.03 -3.54 3.43
C ASP A 146 -9.92 -3.53 4.69
N ALA A 147 -9.34 -3.53 5.89
CA ALA A 147 -10.10 -3.37 7.14
C ALA A 147 -10.77 -1.98 7.25
N LEU A 148 -10.09 -0.92 6.80
CA LEU A 148 -10.62 0.44 6.82
C LEU A 148 -11.71 0.66 5.75
N ARG A 149 -11.48 0.15 4.53
CA ARG A 149 -12.34 0.39 3.36
C ARG A 149 -12.42 -0.86 2.46
N PRO A 150 -13.19 -1.89 2.86
CA PRO A 150 -13.26 -3.16 2.14
C PRO A 150 -13.65 -3.04 0.66
N GLN A 151 -14.43 -2.01 0.29
CA GLN A 151 -14.85 -1.84 -1.10
C GLN A 151 -13.69 -1.52 -2.06
N LEU A 152 -12.56 -0.98 -1.57
CA LEU A 152 -11.43 -0.63 -2.44
C LEU A 152 -10.80 -1.86 -3.10
N PHE A 153 -10.95 -3.04 -2.49
CA PHE A 153 -10.39 -4.30 -3.00
C PHE A 153 -10.88 -4.64 -4.41
N ASN A 154 -12.18 -4.44 -4.68
CA ASN A 154 -12.81 -4.78 -5.96
C ASN A 154 -13.04 -3.58 -6.88
N ALA A 155 -12.63 -2.36 -6.49
CA ALA A 155 -12.81 -1.18 -7.32
C ALA A 155 -12.00 -1.31 -8.62
N ALA A 156 -12.70 -1.29 -9.76
CA ALA A 156 -12.10 -1.36 -11.09
C ALA A 156 -11.49 0.00 -11.47
N SER A 157 -10.36 0.33 -10.85
CA SER A 157 -9.67 1.61 -11.01
C SER A 157 -8.17 1.45 -10.80
N ALA A 158 -7.38 1.92 -11.76
CA ALA A 158 -5.93 1.95 -11.63
C ALA A 158 -5.48 2.85 -10.46
N GLU A 159 -6.14 3.99 -10.22
CA GLU A 159 -5.83 4.84 -9.07
C GLU A 159 -6.13 4.14 -7.73
N THR A 160 -7.25 3.43 -7.63
CA THR A 160 -7.61 2.72 -6.39
C THR A 160 -6.64 1.56 -6.12
N ALA A 161 -6.32 0.77 -7.14
CA ALA A 161 -5.31 -0.28 -7.02
C ALA A 161 -3.93 0.28 -6.66
N ALA A 162 -3.54 1.40 -7.26
CA ALA A 162 -2.30 2.08 -6.93
C ALA A 162 -2.30 2.73 -5.54
N LEU A 163 -3.47 3.11 -4.99
CA LEU A 163 -3.55 3.53 -3.59
C LEU A 163 -3.30 2.36 -2.64
N HIS A 164 -3.78 1.15 -2.95
CA HIS A 164 -3.43 -0.06 -2.17
C HIS A 164 -1.93 -0.26 -2.10
N GLU A 165 -1.25 -0.16 -3.25
CA GLU A 165 0.21 -0.22 -3.33
C GLU A 165 0.90 0.90 -2.55
N ALA A 166 0.41 2.13 -2.67
CA ALA A 166 0.97 3.27 -1.96
C ALA A 166 0.78 3.12 -0.44
N PHE A 167 -0.34 2.55 0.00
CA PHE A 167 -0.63 2.31 1.41
C PHE A 167 0.29 1.21 1.99
N GLY A 168 0.60 0.17 1.22
CA GLY A 168 1.60 -0.83 1.60
C GLY A 168 2.99 -0.21 1.78
N ASP A 169 3.43 0.59 0.80
CA ASP A 169 4.66 1.40 0.88
C ASP A 169 4.70 2.26 2.14
N ILE A 170 3.65 3.05 2.37
CA ILE A 170 3.53 3.95 3.53
C ILE A 170 3.54 3.15 4.83
N SER A 171 2.94 1.95 4.85
CA SER A 171 2.95 1.06 6.01
C SER A 171 4.37 0.61 6.36
N ALA A 172 5.19 0.28 5.36
CA ALA A 172 6.60 -0.03 5.57
C ALA A 172 7.38 1.17 6.12
N LEU A 173 7.24 2.35 5.51
CA LEU A 173 7.86 3.60 5.98
C LEU A 173 7.50 3.90 7.44
N LEU A 174 6.21 3.94 7.78
CA LEU A 174 5.74 4.29 9.12
C LEU A 174 6.14 3.24 10.16
N THR A 175 6.13 1.97 9.79
CA THR A 175 6.52 0.85 10.67
C THR A 175 8.03 0.85 10.94
N SER A 176 8.84 1.18 9.95
CA SER A 176 10.29 1.39 10.12
C SER A 176 10.57 2.59 11.01
N LEU A 177 9.85 3.71 10.85
CA LEU A 177 10.02 4.91 11.67
C LEU A 177 9.61 4.73 13.15
N ARG A 178 9.01 3.61 13.55
CA ARG A 178 8.85 3.26 14.98
C ARG A 178 10.19 3.00 15.66
N LEU A 179 11.19 2.53 14.93
CA LEU A 179 12.51 2.23 15.45
C LEU A 179 13.35 3.51 15.57
N GLU A 180 13.76 3.84 16.79
CA GLU A 180 14.63 5.00 17.04
C GLU A 180 15.95 4.95 16.27
N PRO A 181 16.65 3.80 16.17
CA PRO A 181 17.87 3.71 15.36
C PRO A 181 17.65 4.08 13.89
N LEU A 182 16.52 3.67 13.30
CA LEU A 182 16.18 4.05 11.93
C LEU A 182 15.89 5.54 11.79
N ARG A 183 15.21 6.16 12.76
CA ARG A 183 15.01 7.62 12.74
C ARG A 183 16.33 8.39 12.81
N ILE A 184 17.26 7.96 13.66
CA ILE A 184 18.60 8.54 13.75
C ILE A 184 19.36 8.36 12.44
N ALA A 185 19.34 7.15 11.86
CA ALA A 185 20.00 6.85 10.60
C ALA A 185 19.46 7.72 9.46
N VAL A 186 18.13 7.84 9.33
CA VAL A 186 17.48 8.65 8.30
C VAL A 186 17.87 10.12 8.42
N LEU A 187 17.82 10.69 9.62
CA LEU A 187 18.19 12.10 9.83
C LEU A 187 19.68 12.34 9.49
N ALA A 188 20.55 11.40 9.83
CA ALA A 188 21.97 11.49 9.52
C ALA A 188 22.25 11.36 8.01
N GLU A 189 21.68 10.34 7.37
CA GLU A 189 21.84 10.06 5.92
C GLU A 189 21.34 11.21 5.05
N THR A 190 20.23 11.83 5.46
CA THR A 190 19.58 12.89 4.69
C THR A 190 19.98 14.30 5.10
N GLN A 191 20.84 14.46 6.12
CA GLN A 191 21.13 15.76 6.73
C GLN A 191 19.85 16.52 7.10
N SER A 192 18.86 15.76 7.63
CA SER A 192 17.51 16.19 7.96
C SER A 192 16.62 16.62 6.78
N ASP A 193 17.05 16.48 5.52
CA ASP A 193 16.18 16.63 4.36
C ASP A 193 15.48 15.30 3.99
N LEU A 194 14.40 15.01 4.70
CA LEU A 194 13.64 13.76 4.57
C LEU A 194 13.03 13.51 3.18
N GLU A 195 13.11 14.47 2.24
CA GLU A 195 12.72 14.22 0.84
C GLU A 195 13.79 13.49 0.03
N LEU A 196 15.01 13.39 0.55
CA LEU A 196 16.11 12.65 -0.07
C LEU A 196 15.94 11.13 0.13
N SER A 197 16.53 10.37 -0.79
CA SER A 197 16.59 8.91 -0.67
C SER A 197 17.32 8.51 0.60
N SER A 198 16.73 7.59 1.37
CA SER A 198 17.25 7.11 2.65
C SER A 198 17.02 5.61 2.81
N ARG A 199 17.48 5.06 3.93
CA ARG A 199 17.18 3.69 4.36
C ARG A 199 15.69 3.36 4.38
N VAL A 200 14.80 4.30 4.76
CA VAL A 200 13.36 4.03 4.89
C VAL A 200 12.52 4.42 3.67
N SER A 201 13.09 5.13 2.69
CA SER A 201 12.38 5.49 1.45
C SER A 201 12.57 4.45 0.34
N ARG A 202 13.60 3.61 0.46
CA ARG A 202 14.01 2.59 -0.51
C ARG A 202 13.42 1.26 -0.10
N MET A 203 12.40 0.82 -0.81
CA MET A 203 11.69 -0.42 -0.49
C MET A 203 12.42 -1.65 -1.01
N ALA A 204 12.55 -2.68 -0.17
CA ALA A 204 12.91 -4.03 -0.55
C ALA A 204 14.18 -4.14 -1.41
N GLU A 205 15.29 -3.57 -0.92
CA GLU A 205 16.59 -3.52 -1.59
C GLU A 205 17.05 -4.90 -2.13
N GLN A 206 16.94 -5.95 -1.32
CA GLN A 206 17.33 -7.31 -1.68
C GLN A 206 16.44 -7.91 -2.79
N LEU A 207 15.11 -7.77 -2.66
CA LEU A 207 14.17 -8.28 -3.65
C LEU A 207 14.34 -7.56 -5.00
N GLY A 208 14.48 -6.23 -4.96
CA GLY A 208 14.77 -5.43 -6.16
C GLY A 208 16.06 -5.87 -6.84
N ALA A 209 17.14 -6.05 -6.09
CA ALA A 209 18.40 -6.53 -6.65
C ALA A 209 18.29 -7.91 -7.31
N ALA A 210 17.50 -8.83 -6.74
CA ALA A 210 17.23 -10.15 -7.30
C ALA A 210 16.41 -10.08 -8.60
N ILE A 211 15.32 -9.32 -8.62
CA ILE A 211 14.50 -9.11 -9.83
C ILE A 211 15.35 -8.53 -10.97
N ARG A 212 16.25 -7.59 -10.64
CA ARG A 212 17.10 -6.93 -11.63
C ARG A 212 18.05 -7.86 -12.38
N GLN A 213 18.41 -9.01 -11.80
CA GLN A 213 19.27 -9.99 -12.49
C GLN A 213 18.59 -10.55 -13.75
N GLY A 214 17.26 -10.69 -13.75
CA GLY A 214 16.48 -11.13 -14.92
C GLY A 214 15.81 -9.97 -15.68
N HIS A 215 15.44 -8.91 -14.97
CA HIS A 215 14.64 -7.79 -15.50
C HIS A 215 15.27 -6.45 -15.13
N PRO A 216 16.35 -6.03 -15.81
CA PRO A 216 17.20 -4.92 -15.36
C PRO A 216 16.50 -3.56 -15.26
N ASN A 217 15.40 -3.38 -16.01
CA ASN A 217 14.64 -2.14 -16.05
C ASN A 217 13.30 -2.22 -15.28
N ALA A 218 12.98 -3.34 -14.62
CA ALA A 218 11.70 -3.51 -13.93
C ALA A 218 11.62 -2.83 -12.56
N VAL A 219 12.77 -2.51 -11.97
CA VAL A 219 12.91 -1.96 -10.62
C VAL A 219 13.90 -0.79 -10.61
N ASP A 220 13.87 0.03 -9.55
CA ASP A 220 14.82 1.13 -9.39
C ASP A 220 16.27 0.62 -9.24
N PRO A 221 17.33 1.45 -9.46
CA PRO A 221 18.73 0.99 -9.47
C PRO A 221 19.33 0.57 -8.12
N ASP A 222 18.64 0.72 -7.01
CA ASP A 222 19.15 0.34 -5.68
C ASP A 222 18.08 -0.29 -4.79
N CYS A 223 16.84 -0.37 -5.25
CA CYS A 223 15.71 -0.90 -4.51
C CYS A 223 14.63 -1.45 -5.45
N LEU A 224 13.57 -2.06 -4.91
CA LEU A 224 12.39 -2.40 -5.69
C LEU A 224 11.74 -1.12 -6.24
N ARG A 225 11.55 -0.14 -5.35
CA ARG A 225 10.97 1.17 -5.65
C ARG A 225 11.32 2.19 -4.56
N ASN A 226 11.48 3.46 -4.94
CA ASN A 226 11.84 4.54 -4.03
C ASN A 226 10.74 5.60 -3.90
N MET A 227 10.34 5.92 -2.66
CA MET A 227 9.45 7.03 -2.37
C MET A 227 10.10 8.39 -2.66
N ALA A 228 11.42 8.49 -2.60
CA ALA A 228 12.15 9.71 -2.96
C ALA A 228 12.21 9.86 -4.49
N ASN A 229 11.08 10.24 -5.09
CA ASN A 229 10.93 10.38 -6.53
C ASN A 229 10.24 11.69 -6.92
N SER A 230 10.11 11.91 -8.23
CA SER A 230 9.46 13.08 -8.82
C SER A 230 8.39 12.69 -9.86
N PHE A 231 7.78 11.51 -9.73
CA PHE A 231 6.72 11.11 -10.65
C PHE A 231 5.53 12.04 -10.50
N PHE A 232 5.11 12.61 -11.64
CA PHE A 232 4.00 13.54 -11.73
C PHE A 232 2.78 12.82 -12.27
N TYR A 233 1.62 13.05 -11.64
CA TYR A 233 0.35 12.45 -12.01
C TYR A 233 0.04 12.62 -13.50
N ARG A 234 -0.50 11.55 -14.09
CA ARG A 234 -1.15 11.53 -15.40
C ARG A 234 -2.37 10.64 -15.26
N ASP A 235 -3.46 10.97 -15.94
CA ASP A 235 -4.66 10.13 -15.93
C ASP A 235 -4.28 8.70 -16.38
N PRO A 236 -4.48 7.67 -15.54
CA PRO A 236 -4.08 6.30 -15.86
C PRO A 236 -4.66 5.76 -17.16
N VAL A 237 -5.83 6.25 -17.61
CA VAL A 237 -6.45 5.78 -18.88
C VAL A 237 -5.63 6.16 -20.11
N HIS A 238 -4.62 7.02 -19.95
CA HIS A 238 -3.70 7.43 -21.01
C HIS A 238 -2.28 6.88 -20.84
N LEU A 239 -2.04 6.07 -19.80
CA LEU A 239 -0.74 5.45 -19.54
C LEU A 239 -0.67 4.05 -20.18
N PRO A 240 0.54 3.57 -20.53
CA PRO A 240 0.70 2.18 -20.91
C PRO A 240 0.44 1.25 -19.72
N PRO A 241 -0.03 0.00 -19.93
CA PRO A 241 -0.30 -0.98 -18.87
C PRO A 241 0.94 -1.44 -18.10
N SER A 242 2.14 -1.20 -18.63
CA SER A 242 3.42 -1.55 -18.03
C SER A 242 4.53 -0.69 -18.63
N GLY A 243 5.62 -0.50 -17.90
CA GLY A 243 6.77 0.26 -18.36
C GLY A 243 8.02 0.00 -17.50
N PRO A 244 9.21 0.43 -17.95
CA PRO A 244 10.40 0.39 -17.12
C PRO A 244 10.26 1.30 -15.89
N ALA A 245 11.02 1.01 -14.84
CA ALA A 245 10.96 1.69 -13.54
C ALA A 245 11.13 3.21 -13.66
N ASN A 246 11.93 3.72 -14.60
CA ASN A 246 12.10 5.17 -14.79
C ASN A 246 10.92 5.87 -15.50
N THR A 247 9.85 5.15 -15.84
CA THR A 247 8.64 5.71 -16.47
C THR A 247 7.40 5.36 -15.68
N LEU A 248 6.36 6.20 -15.82
CA LEU A 248 5.06 5.95 -15.21
C LEU A 248 4.18 5.11 -16.16
N SER A 249 3.55 4.07 -15.62
CA SER A 249 2.53 3.23 -16.27
C SER A 249 1.29 3.15 -15.38
N SER A 250 0.16 2.63 -15.90
CA SER A 250 -1.08 2.39 -15.14
C SER A 250 -1.01 1.13 -14.25
N GLU A 251 0.10 0.40 -14.33
CA GLU A 251 0.44 -0.69 -13.43
C GLU A 251 0.41 -0.19 -11.96
N PRO A 252 -0.32 -0.86 -11.03
CA PRO A 252 -0.50 -0.37 -9.66
C PRO A 252 0.79 -0.01 -8.92
N HIS A 253 1.83 -0.85 -8.98
CA HIS A 253 3.12 -0.59 -8.33
C HIS A 253 3.85 0.59 -8.95
N SER A 254 3.74 0.74 -10.27
CA SER A 254 4.31 1.90 -10.96
C SER A 254 3.58 3.18 -10.55
N PHE A 255 2.24 3.18 -10.60
CA PHE A 255 1.44 4.38 -10.40
C PHE A 255 1.41 4.84 -8.94
N SER A 256 1.52 3.91 -7.99
CA SER A 256 1.55 4.17 -6.55
C SER A 256 2.63 5.16 -6.13
N ARG A 257 3.75 5.18 -6.87
CA ARG A 257 4.91 6.04 -6.63
C ARG A 257 4.59 7.53 -6.68
N VAL A 258 3.52 7.93 -7.38
CA VAL A 258 3.02 9.30 -7.37
C VAL A 258 2.50 9.66 -5.98
N PHE A 259 1.71 8.77 -5.36
CA PHE A 259 1.13 9.02 -4.04
C PHE A 259 2.14 8.79 -2.91
N SER A 260 2.93 7.71 -2.96
CA SER A 260 3.95 7.45 -1.93
C SER A 260 5.05 8.52 -1.92
N GLY A 261 5.43 9.04 -3.09
CA GLY A 261 6.35 10.19 -3.18
C GLY A 261 5.77 11.48 -2.60
N ALA A 262 4.49 11.76 -2.86
CA ALA A 262 3.80 12.87 -2.21
C ALA A 262 3.75 12.69 -0.69
N PHE A 263 3.50 11.47 -0.21
CA PHE A 263 3.44 11.18 1.22
C PHE A 263 4.79 11.40 1.92
N LEU A 264 5.91 10.99 1.32
CA LEU A 264 7.25 11.29 1.87
C LEU A 264 7.47 12.81 2.03
N LYS A 265 7.00 13.60 1.05
CA LYS A 265 7.06 15.07 1.11
C LYS A 265 6.14 15.68 2.16
N ILE A 266 4.99 15.04 2.43
CA ILE A 266 4.08 15.42 3.52
C ILE A 266 4.77 15.18 4.86
N LEU A 267 5.35 13.99 5.07
CA LEU A 267 6.11 13.65 6.27
C LEU A 267 7.25 14.66 6.51
N ALA A 268 8.05 14.92 5.49
CA ALA A 268 9.13 15.92 5.54
C ALA A 268 8.61 17.32 5.88
N GLY A 269 7.49 17.71 5.29
CA GLY A 269 6.85 19.00 5.54
C GLY A 269 6.26 19.15 6.94
N ILE A 270 5.69 18.08 7.52
CA ILE A 270 5.21 18.06 8.90
C ILE A 270 6.41 18.15 9.85
N PHE A 271 7.44 17.34 9.63
CA PHE A 271 8.67 17.35 10.43
C PHE A 271 9.33 18.74 10.50
N ARG A 272 9.51 19.42 9.35
CA ARG A 272 10.09 20.77 9.30
C ARG A 272 9.27 21.85 10.01
N GLN A 273 7.97 21.64 10.18
CA GLN A 273 7.07 22.58 10.83
C GLN A 273 6.93 22.33 12.34
N GLN A 274 7.56 21.29 12.87
CA GLN A 274 7.60 21.02 14.31
C GLN A 274 8.74 21.77 15.00
N ASP A 275 8.57 21.94 16.31
CA ASP A 275 9.56 22.60 17.16
C ASP A 275 10.78 21.70 17.40
N LEU A 276 10.55 20.38 17.50
CA LEU A 276 11.59 19.36 17.59
C LEU A 276 11.84 18.77 16.20
N GLN A 277 13.09 18.86 15.75
CA GLN A 277 13.57 18.33 14.47
C GLN A 277 14.65 17.28 14.71
N ASP A 278 14.35 16.37 15.64
CA ASP A 278 15.19 15.24 16.03
C ASP A 278 14.44 13.92 15.83
N GLN A 279 14.98 12.81 16.33
CA GLN A 279 14.35 11.50 16.24
C GLN A 279 12.97 11.46 16.91
N ALA A 280 12.71 12.24 17.96
CA ALA A 280 11.38 12.30 18.57
C ALA A 280 10.40 13.09 17.68
N GLY A 281 10.84 14.22 17.13
CA GLY A 281 10.07 15.00 16.16
C GLY A 281 9.68 14.20 14.91
N LEU A 282 10.58 13.34 14.41
CA LEU A 282 10.29 12.45 13.28
C LEU A 282 9.26 11.38 13.63
N ALA A 283 9.28 10.82 14.85
CA ALA A 283 8.24 9.89 15.30
C ALA A 283 6.86 10.57 15.32
N THR A 284 6.78 11.77 15.89
CA THR A 284 5.54 12.56 15.92
C THR A 284 5.06 12.92 14.51
N ALA A 285 5.99 13.26 13.60
CA ALA A 285 5.65 13.55 12.20
C ALA A 285 4.98 12.34 11.52
N ALA A 286 5.53 11.14 11.75
CA ALA A 286 5.03 9.89 11.21
C ALA A 286 3.63 9.56 11.76
N GLU A 287 3.41 9.73 13.07
CA GLU A 287 2.10 9.54 13.70
C GLU A 287 1.04 10.50 13.12
N ILE A 288 1.36 11.79 13.01
CA ILE A 288 0.45 12.79 12.43
C ILE A 288 0.14 12.44 10.97
N ALA A 289 1.15 12.15 10.15
CA ALA A 289 0.96 11.83 8.74
C ALA A 289 0.10 10.56 8.56
N GLY A 290 0.36 9.51 9.36
CA GLY A 290 -0.43 8.28 9.37
C GLY A 290 -1.88 8.52 9.77
N GLN A 291 -2.12 9.29 10.83
CA GLN A 291 -3.48 9.63 11.28
C GLN A 291 -4.26 10.40 10.21
N LEU A 292 -3.62 11.37 9.55
CA LEU A 292 -4.24 12.14 8.48
C LEU A 292 -4.60 11.26 7.27
N LEU A 293 -3.76 10.26 6.96
CA LEU A 293 -4.05 9.30 5.90
C LEU A 293 -5.24 8.41 6.26
N VAL A 294 -5.30 7.87 7.48
CA VAL A 294 -6.45 7.07 7.94
C VAL A 294 -7.74 7.85 7.85
N ASP A 295 -7.77 9.06 8.43
CA ASP A 295 -8.95 9.94 8.39
C ASP A 295 -9.40 10.22 6.94
N ALA A 296 -8.44 10.40 6.03
CA ALA A 296 -8.72 10.69 4.64
C ALA A 296 -9.24 9.48 3.86
N VAL A 297 -8.61 8.33 4.02
CA VAL A 297 -9.02 7.07 3.40
C VAL A 297 -10.40 6.67 3.88
N VAL A 298 -10.70 6.82 5.17
CA VAL A 298 -12.03 6.54 5.72
C VAL A 298 -13.06 7.49 5.11
N ALA A 299 -12.78 8.78 5.02
CA ALA A 299 -13.78 9.78 4.57
C ALA A 299 -13.94 9.92 3.05
N ALA A 300 -12.91 9.62 2.25
CA ALA A 300 -12.90 9.96 0.82
C ALA A 300 -13.88 9.09 0.01
N PRO A 301 -14.67 9.69 -0.91
CA PRO A 301 -15.49 8.93 -1.83
C PRO A 301 -14.63 8.25 -2.91
N VAL A 302 -14.97 7.02 -3.28
CA VAL A 302 -14.35 6.24 -4.36
C VAL A 302 -14.89 6.75 -5.70
N VAL A 303 -14.06 7.53 -6.40
CA VAL A 303 -14.40 8.24 -7.65
C VAL A 303 -13.29 8.07 -8.68
N SER A 304 -13.52 8.37 -9.96
CA SER A 304 -12.49 8.30 -11.01
C SER A 304 -11.19 9.05 -10.70
N ALA A 305 -11.26 10.23 -10.06
CA ALA A 305 -10.10 11.01 -9.60
C ALA A 305 -9.89 10.83 -8.09
N TYR A 306 -9.67 9.57 -7.69
CA TYR A 306 -9.63 9.17 -6.30
C TYR A 306 -8.47 9.82 -5.54
N TYR A 307 -7.28 9.90 -6.15
CA TYR A 307 -6.09 10.53 -5.54
C TYR A 307 -6.35 11.97 -5.11
N ALA A 308 -7.02 12.76 -5.97
CA ALA A 308 -7.39 14.14 -5.64
C ALA A 308 -8.36 14.20 -4.46
N GLN A 309 -9.33 13.27 -4.38
CA GLN A 309 -10.24 13.21 -3.23
C GLN A 309 -9.49 12.83 -1.96
N VAL A 310 -8.65 11.80 -1.96
CA VAL A 310 -7.86 11.44 -0.76
C VAL A 310 -7.00 12.61 -0.30
N ALA A 311 -6.30 13.28 -1.23
CA ALA A 311 -5.51 14.47 -0.92
C ALA A 311 -6.33 15.60 -0.27
N GLY A 312 -7.52 15.87 -0.81
CA GLY A 312 -8.40 16.87 -0.22
C GLY A 312 -8.93 16.50 1.16
N HIS A 313 -9.19 15.21 1.40
CA HIS A 313 -9.61 14.73 2.71
C HIS A 313 -8.46 14.70 3.73
N MET A 314 -7.20 14.51 3.32
CA MET A 314 -6.03 14.67 4.20
C MET A 314 -5.89 16.12 4.67
N ILE A 315 -6.03 17.08 3.75
CA ILE A 315 -6.03 18.51 4.08
C ILE A 315 -7.21 18.86 5.01
N ALA A 316 -8.39 18.31 4.74
CA ALA A 316 -9.55 18.51 5.60
C ALA A 316 -9.36 17.89 7.00
N ALA A 317 -8.72 16.72 7.09
CA ALA A 317 -8.38 16.08 8.35
C ALA A 317 -7.41 16.93 9.17
N ASP A 318 -6.42 17.55 8.51
CA ASP A 318 -5.49 18.46 9.18
C ASP A 318 -6.17 19.72 9.70
N GLN A 319 -7.12 20.27 8.95
CA GLN A 319 -7.94 21.38 9.44
C GLN A 319 -8.67 21.00 10.74
N ARG A 320 -9.25 19.79 10.80
CA ARG A 320 -10.00 19.32 11.97
C ARG A 320 -9.11 18.98 13.16
N ARG A 321 -7.96 18.33 12.93
CA ARG A 321 -7.10 17.81 13.99
C ARG A 321 -6.05 18.81 14.49
N ASN A 322 -5.49 19.58 13.56
CA ASN A 322 -4.32 20.42 13.82
C ASN A 322 -4.56 21.90 13.47
N GLY A 323 -5.82 22.30 13.26
CA GLY A 323 -6.16 23.68 12.89
C GLY A 323 -5.57 24.13 11.55
N GLY A 324 -5.23 23.18 10.67
CA GLY A 324 -4.66 23.48 9.35
C GLY A 324 -3.16 23.80 9.38
N ARG A 325 -2.48 23.57 10.51
CA ARG A 325 -1.03 23.85 10.69
C ARG A 325 -0.20 23.29 9.54
N TYR A 326 -0.46 22.04 9.13
CA TYR A 326 0.34 21.33 8.13
C TYR A 326 -0.21 21.46 6.70
N GLY A 327 -1.37 22.10 6.52
CA GLY A 327 -2.04 22.36 5.24
C GLY A 327 -1.11 22.87 4.13
N PRO A 328 -0.25 23.88 4.36
CA PRO A 328 0.69 24.36 3.34
C PRO A 328 1.68 23.28 2.85
N SER A 329 2.19 22.43 3.75
CA SER A 329 3.09 21.33 3.41
C SER A 329 2.39 20.27 2.57
N MET A 330 1.16 19.90 2.94
CA MET A 330 0.36 18.93 2.16
C MET A 330 0.02 19.45 0.76
N ARG A 331 -0.44 20.70 0.65
CA ARG A 331 -0.70 21.31 -0.67
C ARG A 331 0.54 21.29 -1.54
N SER A 332 1.68 21.72 -1.00
CA SER A 332 2.95 21.71 -1.72
C SER A 332 3.33 20.31 -2.20
N ALA A 333 3.22 19.29 -1.35
CA ALA A 333 3.50 17.91 -1.73
C ALA A 333 2.57 17.39 -2.85
N PHE A 334 1.26 17.58 -2.71
CA PHE A 334 0.29 17.13 -3.71
C PHE A 334 0.42 17.88 -5.04
N ILE A 335 0.73 19.19 -5.01
CA ILE A 335 1.01 19.97 -6.23
C ILE A 335 2.26 19.44 -6.92
N ARG A 336 3.35 19.19 -6.18
CA ARG A 336 4.63 18.73 -6.75
C ARG A 336 4.56 17.36 -7.41
N HIS A 337 3.60 16.52 -7.02
CA HIS A 337 3.29 15.24 -7.67
C HIS A 337 2.06 15.30 -8.59
N GLY A 338 1.47 16.47 -8.80
CA GLY A 338 0.32 16.66 -9.68
C GLY A 338 -0.98 16.04 -9.18
N ILE A 339 -1.04 15.53 -7.94
CA ILE A 339 -2.25 14.94 -7.35
C ILE A 339 -3.35 15.99 -7.19
N LEU A 340 -2.98 17.24 -6.94
CA LEU A 340 -3.87 18.40 -6.99
C LEU A 340 -3.35 19.42 -7.99
N SER A 341 -4.25 20.05 -8.75
CA SER A 341 -3.94 21.28 -9.49
C SER A 341 -3.73 22.46 -8.53
N LEU A 342 -3.07 23.53 -9.02
CA LEU A 342 -2.93 24.78 -8.26
C LEU A 342 -4.31 25.34 -7.87
N GLU A 343 -5.25 25.35 -8.81
CA GLU A 343 -6.64 25.76 -8.58
C GLU A 343 -7.29 24.91 -7.50
N ALA A 344 -7.25 23.58 -7.64
CA ALA A 344 -7.81 22.63 -6.70
C ALA A 344 -7.22 22.78 -5.29
N ALA A 345 -5.90 22.96 -5.19
CA ALA A 345 -5.22 23.13 -3.92
C ALA A 345 -5.65 24.42 -3.19
N THR A 346 -5.96 25.49 -3.92
CA THR A 346 -6.46 26.75 -3.34
C THR A 346 -7.95 26.70 -2.98
N ALA A 347 -8.73 25.82 -3.59
CA ALA A 347 -10.17 25.71 -3.36
C ALA A 347 -10.54 25.10 -2.00
N ILE A 348 -9.67 24.28 -1.42
CA ILE A 348 -9.91 23.59 -0.14
C ILE A 348 -9.59 24.54 1.03
N THR A 349 -10.48 25.48 1.27
CA THR A 349 -10.38 26.47 2.36
C THR A 349 -11.04 25.98 3.65
N GLU A 350 -10.72 26.57 4.80
CA GLU A 350 -11.39 26.26 6.07
C GLU A 350 -12.92 26.39 5.99
N PRO A 351 -13.50 27.47 5.41
CA PRO A 351 -14.95 27.55 5.23
C PRO A 351 -15.52 26.46 4.31
N GLU A 352 -14.80 26.04 3.28
CA GLU A 352 -15.23 24.94 2.40
C GLU A 352 -15.22 23.60 3.17
N VAL A 353 -14.16 23.33 3.92
CA VAL A 353 -14.06 22.14 4.78
C VAL A 353 -15.19 22.11 5.81
N ALA A 354 -15.47 23.23 6.47
CA ALA A 354 -16.57 23.34 7.43
C ALA A 354 -17.94 23.11 6.78
N ARG A 355 -18.18 23.72 5.61
CA ARG A 355 -19.45 23.58 4.87
C ARG A 355 -19.69 22.15 4.40
N ARG A 356 -18.65 21.49 3.87
CA ARG A 356 -18.73 20.10 3.41
C ARG A 356 -18.78 19.12 4.58
N GLY A 357 -18.10 19.42 5.68
CA GLY A 357 -18.07 18.62 6.91
C GLY A 357 -19.41 18.53 7.64
N ALA A 358 -20.23 19.59 7.63
CA ALA A 358 -21.51 19.64 8.35
C ALA A 358 -22.59 18.66 7.83
N GLY A 359 -22.40 18.06 6.65
CA GLY A 359 -23.29 17.03 6.07
C GLY A 359 -22.67 15.64 5.97
N MET A 360 -21.47 15.44 6.54
CA MET A 360 -20.77 14.16 6.49
C MET A 360 -21.25 13.27 7.64
N ALA A 361 -21.99 12.20 7.32
CA ALA A 361 -21.94 11.04 8.20
C ALA A 361 -20.47 10.58 8.25
N GLU A 362 -19.96 10.30 9.46
CA GLU A 362 -18.65 9.66 9.58
C GLU A 362 -18.70 8.36 8.79
N ALA A 363 -17.84 8.23 7.78
CA ALA A 363 -17.68 6.97 7.10
C ALA A 363 -17.25 5.94 8.15
N THR A 364 -18.07 4.91 8.31
CA THR A 364 -17.85 3.88 9.33
C THR A 364 -16.81 2.91 8.79
N PRO A 365 -15.74 2.59 9.54
CA PRO A 365 -14.81 1.55 9.12
C PRO A 365 -15.55 0.21 8.93
N GLY A 366 -15.06 -0.64 8.03
CA GLY A 366 -15.64 -1.97 7.83
C GLY A 366 -17.02 -2.00 7.15
N GLY A 367 -17.32 -0.99 6.31
CA GLY A 367 -18.51 -0.98 5.44
C GLY A 367 -18.55 -2.16 4.45
N SER A 368 -19.68 -2.37 3.75
CA SER A 368 -19.83 -3.55 2.88
C SER A 368 -18.94 -3.48 1.63
N GLU A 369 -18.55 -4.64 1.08
CA GLU A 369 -17.66 -4.73 -0.10
C GLU A 369 -18.24 -4.07 -1.37
N GLU A 370 -19.55 -3.94 -1.44
CA GLU A 370 -20.27 -3.33 -2.57
C GLU A 370 -20.65 -1.86 -2.29
N GLU A 371 -20.41 -1.37 -1.07
CA GLU A 371 -20.91 -0.06 -0.62
C GLU A 371 -20.31 1.09 -1.43
N GLY A 372 -21.16 1.69 -2.27
CA GLY A 372 -20.83 2.88 -3.03
C GLY A 372 -20.11 2.65 -4.35
N LEU A 373 -19.90 1.40 -4.78
CA LEU A 373 -19.44 1.11 -6.14
C LEU A 373 -20.64 1.01 -7.08
N THR A 374 -20.48 1.45 -8.32
CA THR A 374 -21.52 1.32 -9.34
C THR A 374 -21.18 0.17 -10.27
N ALA A 375 -22.14 -0.75 -10.45
CA ALA A 375 -22.01 -1.84 -11.41
C ALA A 375 -22.01 -1.29 -12.84
N VAL A 376 -20.95 -1.56 -13.58
CA VAL A 376 -20.83 -1.28 -15.02
C VAL A 376 -20.76 -2.61 -15.76
N THR A 377 -21.67 -2.83 -16.69
CA THR A 377 -21.73 -4.08 -17.46
C THR A 377 -21.13 -3.86 -18.84
N VAL A 378 -20.08 -4.61 -19.17
CA VAL A 378 -19.44 -4.62 -20.49
C VAL A 378 -19.81 -5.87 -21.29
N HIS A 379 -19.68 -5.77 -22.61
CA HIS A 379 -19.88 -6.90 -23.51
C HIS A 379 -18.74 -7.91 -23.37
N GLY A 380 -18.97 -9.01 -22.62
CA GLY A 380 -17.94 -10.03 -22.37
C GLY A 380 -17.37 -10.65 -23.64
N THR A 381 -18.13 -10.72 -24.74
CA THR A 381 -17.66 -11.25 -26.02
C THR A 381 -16.46 -10.49 -26.58
N SER A 382 -16.33 -9.19 -26.28
CA SER A 382 -15.16 -8.38 -26.65
C SER A 382 -13.86 -8.85 -25.96
N TYR A 383 -14.00 -9.59 -24.86
CA TYR A 383 -12.92 -10.13 -24.04
C TYR A 383 -12.83 -11.66 -24.11
N GLY A 384 -13.52 -12.28 -25.08
CA GLY A 384 -13.53 -13.73 -25.20
C GLY A 384 -14.37 -14.44 -24.12
N ILE A 385 -15.33 -13.76 -23.51
CA ILE A 385 -16.20 -14.27 -22.44
C ILE A 385 -17.63 -14.50 -22.97
N THR A 386 -18.28 -15.59 -22.55
CA THR A 386 -19.58 -16.05 -23.09
C THR A 386 -20.78 -15.20 -22.67
N GLN A 387 -20.67 -14.47 -21.56
CA GLN A 387 -21.76 -13.70 -20.96
C GLN A 387 -21.32 -12.26 -20.70
N PRO A 388 -22.25 -11.31 -20.50
CA PRO A 388 -21.93 -9.97 -20.02
C PRO A 388 -21.08 -10.02 -18.73
N LEU A 389 -20.14 -9.08 -18.62
CA LEU A 389 -19.20 -9.00 -17.49
C LEU A 389 -19.45 -7.70 -16.72
N THR A 390 -19.68 -7.81 -15.41
CA THR A 390 -19.88 -6.68 -14.51
C THR A 390 -18.57 -6.28 -13.83
N LEU A 391 -18.31 -4.98 -13.78
CA LEU A 391 -17.19 -4.33 -13.12
C LEU A 391 -17.70 -3.37 -12.03
N SER A 392 -16.95 -3.22 -10.94
CA SER A 392 -17.29 -2.29 -9.85
C SER A 392 -16.61 -0.94 -10.07
N ALA A 393 -17.28 -0.02 -10.75
CA ALA A 393 -16.71 1.27 -11.15
C ALA A 393 -16.70 2.31 -9.99
N PRO A 394 -15.69 3.21 -9.97
CA PRO A 394 -15.54 4.23 -8.95
C PRO A 394 -16.44 5.44 -9.25
N ALA A 395 -17.72 5.36 -8.91
CA ALA A 395 -18.73 6.35 -9.32
C ALA A 395 -19.47 7.04 -8.15
N GLN A 396 -18.89 7.07 -6.94
CA GLN A 396 -19.48 7.84 -5.85
C GLN A 396 -19.56 9.34 -6.19
N GLU A 397 -20.41 10.06 -5.48
CA GLU A 397 -20.46 11.52 -5.58
C GLU A 397 -19.19 12.13 -4.96
N ARG A 398 -18.54 13.01 -5.71
CA ARG A 398 -17.37 13.76 -5.23
C ARG A 398 -17.76 14.67 -4.07
N ARG A 399 -16.92 14.75 -3.04
CA ARG A 399 -17.15 15.68 -1.91
C ARG A 399 -16.55 17.04 -2.18
N PHE A 400 -15.37 17.06 -2.81
CA PHE A 400 -14.68 18.28 -3.19
C PHE A 400 -14.66 18.43 -4.71
N GLY A 401 -14.89 19.64 -5.20
CA GLY A 401 -14.74 20.02 -6.61
C GLY A 401 -13.27 20.19 -7.01
N ILE A 402 -12.45 19.18 -6.71
CA ILE A 402 -11.00 19.18 -6.89
C ILE A 402 -10.60 18.11 -7.90
N ALA A 403 -9.47 18.35 -8.55
CA ALA A 403 -8.91 17.47 -9.55
C ALA A 403 -7.38 17.56 -9.56
N SER A 404 -6.76 16.57 -10.20
CA SER A 404 -5.33 16.49 -10.41
C SER A 404 -4.85 17.50 -11.47
N SER A 405 -3.55 17.77 -11.47
CA SER A 405 -2.91 18.73 -12.38
C SER A 405 -2.84 18.18 -13.80
N ASP A 406 -3.22 18.99 -14.78
CA ASP A 406 -2.89 18.71 -16.18
C ASP A 406 -1.43 19.17 -16.44
N PRO A 407 -0.56 18.31 -17.01
CA PRO A 407 0.81 18.71 -17.37
C PRO A 407 0.90 19.94 -18.29
N ALA A 408 -0.13 20.21 -19.10
CA ALA A 408 -0.23 21.40 -19.93
C ALA A 408 -0.70 22.66 -19.16
N GLY A 409 -1.16 22.48 -17.92
CA GLY A 409 -1.64 23.54 -17.03
C GLY A 409 -3.13 23.42 -16.72
N GLY A 410 -3.50 23.75 -15.48
CA GLY A 410 -4.87 23.67 -14.99
C GLY A 410 -5.22 22.29 -14.40
N SER A 411 -6.51 21.99 -14.41
CA SER A 411 -7.09 20.79 -13.79
C SER A 411 -7.45 19.75 -14.84
N VAL A 412 -7.05 18.48 -14.63
CA VAL A 412 -7.50 17.36 -15.47
C VAL A 412 -9.01 17.19 -15.31
N ARG A 413 -9.72 17.03 -16.41
CA ARG A 413 -11.10 16.54 -16.37
C ARG A 413 -11.04 15.02 -16.16
N PRO A 414 -11.54 14.49 -15.04
CA PRO A 414 -11.43 13.06 -14.81
C PRO A 414 -12.26 12.27 -15.83
N ALA A 415 -11.72 11.15 -16.28
CA ALA A 415 -12.44 10.17 -17.10
C ALA A 415 -13.76 9.74 -16.42
N ASP A 416 -14.75 9.35 -17.23
CA ASP A 416 -16.00 8.83 -16.69
C ASP A 416 -15.76 7.45 -16.01
N PRO A 417 -16.59 7.07 -15.03
CA PRO A 417 -16.37 5.82 -14.30
C PRO A 417 -16.39 4.55 -15.16
N GLU A 418 -17.17 4.52 -16.24
CA GLU A 418 -17.24 3.37 -17.16
C GLU A 418 -15.94 3.25 -17.98
N GLN A 419 -15.39 4.37 -18.47
CA GLN A 419 -14.09 4.41 -19.12
C GLN A 419 -12.97 3.98 -18.18
N VAL A 420 -12.97 4.45 -16.91
CA VAL A 420 -11.98 4.03 -15.91
C VAL A 420 -12.04 2.52 -15.69
N ALA A 421 -13.24 1.96 -15.47
CA ALA A 421 -13.42 0.53 -15.24
C ALA A 421 -13.01 -0.31 -16.45
N THR A 422 -13.39 0.12 -17.65
CA THR A 422 -13.08 -0.60 -18.90
C THR A 422 -11.58 -0.53 -19.23
N SER A 423 -10.93 0.63 -19.06
CA SER A 423 -9.48 0.77 -19.22
C SER A 423 -8.72 -0.11 -18.24
N TYR A 424 -9.17 -0.18 -16.99
CA TYR A 424 -8.58 -1.04 -15.98
C TYR A 424 -8.70 -2.53 -16.36
N LEU A 425 -9.88 -2.97 -16.84
CA LEU A 425 -10.09 -4.32 -17.34
C LEU A 425 -9.17 -4.66 -18.51
N GLU A 426 -9.04 -3.75 -19.48
CA GLU A 426 -8.13 -3.92 -20.63
C GLU A 426 -6.67 -4.10 -20.17
N ASP A 427 -6.22 -3.28 -19.23
CA ASP A 427 -4.86 -3.37 -18.69
C ASP A 427 -4.62 -4.71 -17.99
N LEU A 428 -5.58 -5.21 -17.21
CA LEU A 428 -5.48 -6.53 -16.58
C LEU A 428 -5.33 -7.65 -17.61
N PHE A 429 -6.11 -7.62 -18.70
CA PHE A 429 -6.00 -8.59 -19.77
C PHE A 429 -4.68 -8.50 -20.53
N ARG A 430 -4.24 -7.28 -20.88
CA ARG A 430 -2.95 -7.05 -21.56
C ARG A 430 -1.75 -7.50 -20.73
N ARG A 431 -1.87 -7.40 -19.40
CA ARG A 431 -0.85 -7.89 -18.46
C ARG A 431 -1.00 -9.38 -18.14
N GLY A 432 -2.07 -10.04 -18.58
CA GLY A 432 -2.33 -11.45 -18.31
C GLY A 432 -2.68 -11.74 -16.84
N ARG A 433 -3.34 -10.80 -16.15
CA ARG A 433 -3.68 -10.85 -14.72
C ARG A 433 -5.07 -11.43 -14.42
N VAL A 434 -5.85 -11.76 -15.44
CA VAL A 434 -7.22 -12.30 -15.31
C VAL A 434 -7.21 -13.82 -15.54
N HIS A 435 -7.77 -14.57 -14.60
CA HIS A 435 -8.20 -15.95 -14.81
C HIS A 435 -9.64 -15.98 -15.33
N VAL A 436 -9.86 -16.63 -16.47
CA VAL A 436 -11.20 -16.89 -17.01
C VAL A 436 -11.44 -18.40 -16.97
N PRO A 437 -12.39 -18.92 -16.16
CA PRO A 437 -12.74 -20.35 -16.15
C PRO A 437 -13.17 -20.86 -17.53
N GLU A 438 -12.89 -22.13 -17.84
CA GLU A 438 -13.12 -22.70 -19.18
C GLU A 438 -14.60 -22.60 -19.62
N GLU A 439 -15.53 -22.82 -18.69
CA GLU A 439 -16.97 -22.71 -18.90
C GLU A 439 -17.46 -21.29 -19.25
N HIS A 440 -16.61 -20.28 -19.04
CA HIS A 440 -16.91 -18.88 -19.33
C HIS A 440 -16.21 -18.37 -20.59
N ARG A 441 -15.38 -19.19 -21.25
CA ARG A 441 -14.62 -18.82 -22.45
C ARG A 441 -15.45 -19.02 -23.72
N THR A 442 -15.36 -18.07 -24.64
CA THR A 442 -15.80 -18.28 -26.03
C THR A 442 -14.75 -19.06 -26.81
N ALA A 443 -15.08 -19.49 -28.03
CA ALA A 443 -14.11 -20.09 -28.95
C ALA A 443 -12.96 -19.15 -29.36
N ALA A 444 -13.11 -17.83 -29.14
CA ALA A 444 -12.11 -16.82 -29.43
C ALA A 444 -11.44 -16.25 -28.15
N ALA A 445 -11.56 -16.96 -27.02
CA ALA A 445 -10.92 -16.54 -25.77
C ALA A 445 -9.40 -16.51 -25.90
N PHE A 446 -8.79 -15.44 -25.40
CA PHE A 446 -7.35 -15.34 -25.25
C PHE A 446 -6.99 -15.72 -23.82
N VAL A 447 -6.13 -16.73 -23.69
CA VAL A 447 -5.75 -17.31 -22.40
C VAL A 447 -4.25 -17.18 -22.24
N ASP A 448 -3.83 -16.53 -21.16
CA ASP A 448 -2.45 -16.58 -20.70
C ASP A 448 -2.34 -17.76 -19.72
N ASP A 449 -2.01 -18.93 -20.23
CA ASP A 449 -1.83 -20.18 -19.46
C ASP A 449 -0.45 -20.27 -18.79
N SER A 450 0.34 -19.19 -18.73
CA SER A 450 1.63 -19.21 -18.05
C SER A 450 1.44 -19.54 -16.56
N PRO A 451 2.00 -20.66 -16.06
CA PRO A 451 1.88 -21.03 -14.65
C PRO A 451 2.70 -20.09 -13.74
N PHE A 452 3.61 -19.32 -14.32
CA PHE A 452 4.48 -18.38 -13.62
C PHE A 452 3.87 -16.98 -13.50
N ARG A 453 2.69 -16.74 -14.07
CA ARG A 453 2.03 -15.44 -13.99
C ARG A 453 0.87 -15.49 -13.02
N LEU A 454 1.07 -14.87 -11.86
CA LEU A 454 0.04 -14.74 -10.84
C LEU A 454 -1.19 -14.02 -11.41
N LYS A 455 -2.34 -14.69 -11.33
CA LYS A 455 -3.65 -14.13 -11.68
C LYS A 455 -4.20 -13.46 -10.44
N THR A 456 -4.32 -12.14 -10.50
CA THR A 456 -4.83 -11.34 -9.38
C THR A 456 -6.34 -11.16 -9.44
N HIS A 457 -6.97 -11.47 -10.58
CA HIS A 457 -8.40 -11.36 -10.78
C HIS A 457 -8.97 -12.63 -11.40
N GLU A 458 -10.25 -12.86 -11.16
CA GLU A 458 -11.00 -13.99 -11.72
C GLU A 458 -12.36 -13.53 -12.22
N VAL A 459 -12.80 -14.12 -13.33
CA VAL A 459 -14.18 -14.01 -13.81
C VAL A 459 -15.03 -15.05 -13.10
N THR A 460 -15.98 -14.61 -12.28
CA THR A 460 -16.90 -15.48 -11.53
C THR A 460 -18.35 -15.22 -11.93
N ARG A 461 -19.27 -16.09 -11.49
CA ARG A 461 -20.70 -15.77 -11.54
C ARG A 461 -20.99 -14.53 -10.68
N SER A 462 -21.84 -13.65 -11.18
CA SER A 462 -22.30 -12.47 -10.44
C SER A 462 -23.09 -12.88 -9.19
N ALA A 463 -22.84 -12.22 -8.06
CA ALA A 463 -23.62 -12.43 -6.83
C ALA A 463 -25.10 -12.02 -7.01
N ALA A 464 -25.38 -11.10 -7.94
CA ALA A 464 -26.73 -10.68 -8.31
C ALA A 464 -27.47 -11.71 -9.21
N GLY A 465 -26.80 -12.79 -9.63
CA GLY A 465 -27.39 -13.89 -10.40
C GLY A 465 -27.48 -13.68 -11.92
N GLU A 466 -27.24 -12.45 -12.41
CA GLU A 466 -27.21 -12.14 -13.84
C GLU A 466 -25.78 -11.96 -14.35
N GLY A 467 -25.39 -12.76 -15.34
CA GLY A 467 -24.09 -12.66 -16.01
C GLY A 467 -22.88 -13.06 -15.13
N LEU A 468 -21.73 -12.48 -15.46
CA LEU A 468 -20.46 -12.71 -14.80
C LEU A 468 -19.94 -11.42 -14.15
N ALA A 469 -19.01 -11.54 -13.22
CA ALA A 469 -18.36 -10.41 -12.57
C ALA A 469 -16.84 -10.60 -12.55
N LEU A 470 -16.10 -9.49 -12.64
CA LEU A 470 -14.66 -9.48 -12.36
C LEU A 470 -14.46 -9.29 -10.86
N VAL A 471 -13.77 -10.23 -10.22
CA VAL A 471 -13.48 -10.19 -8.78
C VAL A 471 -11.97 -10.24 -8.57
N ARG A 472 -11.43 -9.39 -7.70
CA ARG A 472 -10.03 -9.49 -7.30
C ARG A 472 -9.84 -10.69 -6.37
N ARG A 473 -8.71 -11.37 -6.48
CA ARG A 473 -8.28 -12.47 -5.61
C ARG A 473 -7.19 -12.05 -4.64
N CYS A 474 -6.25 -11.21 -5.07
CA CYS A 474 -5.15 -10.73 -4.24
C CYS A 474 -4.60 -9.36 -4.68
N PHE A 475 -3.83 -8.75 -3.79
CA PHE A 475 -2.85 -7.70 -4.08
C PHE A 475 -1.46 -8.32 -3.94
N ASP A 476 -0.69 -8.28 -5.03
CA ASP A 476 0.66 -8.79 -5.21
C ASP A 476 1.60 -7.65 -5.58
#